data_AF-A0A941DV82-F1
#
_entry.id   AF-A0A941DV82-F1
#
_cell.length_a   1.000
_cell.length_b   1.000
_cell.length_c   1.000
_cell.angle_alpha   90.00
_cell.angle_beta   90.00
_cell.angle_gamma   90.00
#
_symmetry.space_group_name_H-M   'P 1'
#
loop_
_entity.id
_entity.type
_entity.pdbx_description
1 polymer ?
#
loop_
_entity_poly.entity_id
_entity_poly.type
_entity_poly.pdbx_seq_one_letter_code
_entity_poly.pdbx_strand_id
1 'polypeptide(L)'
;MKVMLSAILEIVRVLVVIVFFFVLIGIVVNGVFENTTNLDVQELIEDNGYLFFFRLLQGVGVVGVIYIFYRNKYQFSGWYRGKQMQRLSKRTTRMLLCISLVCMFALYAVVWLVV
;
A
#
# COMPACT_ATOMS: atom_id res chain seq x y z
N MET A 1 11.38 16.25 -27.23
CA MET A 1 10.09 15.49 -27.27
C MET A 1 10.18 14.06 -26.73
N LYS A 2 11.07 13.18 -27.23
CA LYS A 2 11.09 11.75 -26.84
C LYS A 2 11.27 11.51 -25.33
N VAL A 3 12.15 12.28 -24.66
CA VAL A 3 12.40 12.18 -23.21
C VAL A 3 11.17 12.61 -22.39
N MET A 4 10.49 13.66 -22.83
CA MET A 4 9.28 14.18 -22.17
C MET A 4 8.12 13.18 -22.26
N LEU A 5 7.90 12.59 -23.44
CA LEU A 5 6.90 11.55 -23.64
C LEU A 5 7.19 10.32 -22.78
N SER A 6 8.45 9.90 -22.71
CA SER A 6 8.88 8.78 -21.85
C SER A 6 8.62 9.06 -20.36
N ALA A 7 8.81 10.29 -19.90
CA ALA A 7 8.53 10.67 -18.51
C ALA A 7 7.03 10.64 -18.21
N ILE A 8 6.19 11.16 -19.13
CA ILE A 8 4.72 11.12 -19.00
C ILE A 8 4.24 9.67 -18.93
N LEU A 9 4.71 8.79 -19.82
CA LEU A 9 4.35 7.37 -19.82
C LEU A 9 4.78 6.67 -18.52
N GLU A 10 5.92 7.04 -17.94
CA GLU A 10 6.36 6.49 -16.65
C GLU A 10 5.44 6.92 -15.50
N ILE A 11 5.02 8.19 -15.45
CA ILE A 11 4.06 8.68 -14.45
C ILE A 11 2.73 7.93 -14.57
N VAL A 12 2.21 7.79 -15.80
CA VAL A 12 0.98 7.03 -16.06
C VAL A 12 1.12 5.59 -15.57
N ARG A 13 2.25 4.93 -15.85
CA ARG A 13 2.51 3.57 -15.36
C ARG A 13 2.53 3.51 -13.84
N VAL A 14 3.21 4.43 -13.16
CA VAL A 14 3.26 4.50 -11.70
C VAL A 14 1.85 4.59 -11.14
N LEU A 15 1.02 5.48 -11.68
CA LEU A 15 -0.37 5.65 -11.26
C LEU A 15 -1.19 4.38 -11.47
N VAL A 16 -1.10 3.75 -12.64
CA VAL A 16 -1.80 2.49 -12.93
C VAL A 16 -1.37 1.38 -11.97
N VAL A 17 -0.07 1.25 -11.71
CA VAL A 17 0.46 0.25 -10.77
C VAL A 17 -0.04 0.51 -9.35
N ILE A 18 -0.01 1.77 -8.89
CA ILE A 18 -0.48 2.13 -7.55
C ILE A 18 -1.97 1.82 -7.40
N VAL A 19 -2.81 2.28 -8.34
CA VAL A 19 -4.26 2.05 -8.27
C VAL A 19 -4.57 0.55 -8.33
N PHE A 20 -3.94 -0.19 -9.25
CA PHE A 20 -4.15 -1.62 -9.41
C PHE A 20 -3.81 -2.39 -8.14
N PHE A 21 -2.62 -2.18 -7.57
CA PHE A 21 -2.22 -2.89 -6.35
C PHE A 21 -2.97 -2.40 -5.12
N PHE A 22 -3.35 -1.13 -5.05
CA PHE A 22 -4.12 -0.61 -3.92
C PHE A 22 -5.49 -1.27 -3.84
N VAL A 23 -6.20 -1.37 -4.97
CA VAL A 23 -7.48 -2.08 -5.04
C VAL A 23 -7.31 -3.56 -4.74
N LEU A 24 -6.35 -4.23 -5.38
CA LEU A 24 -6.11 -5.66 -5.20
C LEU A 24 -5.80 -5.99 -3.73
N ILE A 25 -4.87 -5.26 -3.11
CA ILE A 25 -4.50 -5.48 -1.71
C ILE A 25 -5.67 -5.11 -0.79
N GLY A 26 -6.39 -4.02 -1.07
CA GLY A 26 -7.57 -3.61 -0.29
C GLY A 26 -8.64 -4.70 -0.23
N ILE A 27 -8.97 -5.32 -1.37
CA ILE A 27 -9.91 -6.44 -1.44
C ILE A 27 -9.42 -7.61 -0.58
N VAL A 28 -8.15 -7.99 -0.72
CA VAL A 28 -7.58 -9.12 0.04
C VAL A 28 -7.60 -8.84 1.54
N VAL A 29 -7.19 -7.66 1.99
CA VAL A 29 -7.11 -7.36 3.42
C VAL A 29 -8.50 -7.26 4.04
N ASN A 30 -9.46 -6.63 3.37
CA ASN A 30 -10.85 -6.58 3.84
C ASN A 30 -11.47 -7.97 3.89
N GLY A 31 -11.33 -8.77 2.84
CA GLY A 31 -11.87 -10.12 2.82
C GLY A 31 -11.29 -11.02 3.91
N VAL A 32 -9.98 -10.89 4.21
CA VAL A 32 -9.36 -11.61 5.34
C VAL A 32 -9.90 -11.11 6.67
N PHE A 33 -10.08 -9.80 6.84
CA PHE A 33 -10.63 -9.22 8.07
C PHE A 33 -12.06 -9.73 8.33
N GLU A 34 -12.94 -9.59 7.35
CA GLU A 34 -14.36 -9.96 7.45
C GLU A 34 -14.51 -11.47 7.69
N ASN A 35 -13.76 -12.31 6.97
CA ASN A 35 -13.79 -13.76 7.15
C ASN A 35 -13.25 -14.22 8.51
N THR A 36 -12.37 -13.44 9.15
CA THR A 36 -11.79 -13.83 10.45
C THR A 36 -12.58 -13.30 11.63
N THR A 37 -13.21 -12.12 11.49
CA THR A 37 -13.94 -11.46 12.58
C THR A 37 -15.45 -11.64 12.50
N ASN A 38 -15.99 -12.05 11.34
CA ASN A 38 -17.42 -12.00 11.01
C ASN A 38 -18.06 -10.61 11.17
N LEU A 39 -17.24 -9.55 11.10
CA LEU A 39 -17.68 -8.16 11.19
C LEU A 39 -17.49 -7.48 9.84
N ASP A 40 -18.48 -6.69 9.41
CA ASP A 40 -18.35 -5.82 8.25
C ASP A 40 -17.48 -4.60 8.62
N VAL A 41 -16.45 -4.34 7.82
CA VAL A 41 -15.50 -3.25 8.09
C VAL A 41 -16.17 -1.88 8.01
N GLN A 42 -17.14 -1.70 7.11
CA GLN A 42 -17.81 -0.44 6.89
C GLN A 42 -18.74 -0.12 8.07
N GLU A 43 -19.58 -1.08 8.45
CA GLU A 43 -20.48 -0.96 9.61
C GLU A 43 -19.69 -0.67 10.89
N LEU A 44 -18.58 -1.38 11.11
CA LEU A 44 -17.72 -1.19 12.28
C LEU A 44 -17.16 0.24 12.39
N ILE A 45 -16.78 0.85 11.27
CA ILE A 45 -16.26 2.23 11.24
C ILE A 45 -17.38 3.25 11.45
N GLU A 46 -18.58 3.00 10.94
CA GLU A 46 -19.74 3.86 11.12
C GLU A 46 -20.17 3.91 12.60
N ASP A 47 -20.17 2.76 13.28
CA ASP A 47 -20.48 2.66 14.70
C ASP A 47 -19.36 3.20 15.60
N ASN A 48 -18.10 3.10 15.15
CA ASN A 48 -16.92 3.50 15.92
C ASN A 48 -16.06 4.50 15.13
N GLY A 49 -16.46 5.76 15.15
CA GLY A 49 -15.79 6.82 14.36
C GLY A 49 -14.27 6.94 14.60
N TYR A 50 -13.73 6.52 15.74
CA TYR A 50 -12.28 6.50 15.99
C TYR A 50 -11.53 5.44 15.15
N LEU A 51 -12.20 4.36 14.74
CA LEU A 51 -11.63 3.31 13.87
C LEU A 51 -11.33 3.82 12.46
N PHE A 52 -11.96 4.93 12.05
CA PHE A 52 -11.63 5.62 10.80
C PHE A 52 -10.15 5.97 10.70
N PHE A 53 -9.51 6.40 11.80
CA PHE A 53 -8.07 6.72 11.79
C PHE A 53 -7.21 5.47 11.56
N PHE A 54 -7.60 4.34 12.13
CA PHE A 54 -6.92 3.05 11.91
C PHE A 54 -7.13 2.54 10.48
N ARG A 55 -8.28 2.81 9.87
CA ARG A 55 -8.54 2.54 8.46
C ARG A 55 -7.64 3.37 7.53
N LEU A 56 -7.45 4.65 7.83
CA LEU A 56 -6.50 5.48 7.08
C LEU A 56 -5.06 4.97 7.24
N LEU A 57 -4.68 4.58 8.46
CA LEU A 57 -3.35 4.03 8.74
C LEU A 57 -3.10 2.73 7.96
N GLN A 58 -4.12 1.87 7.86
CA GLN A 58 -4.09 0.69 7.01
C GLN A 58 -3.82 1.07 5.54
N GLY A 59 -4.50 2.07 5.01
CA GLY A 59 -4.27 2.60 3.65
C GLY A 59 -2.82 3.08 3.44
N VAL A 60 -2.25 3.78 4.42
CA VAL A 60 -0.83 4.19 4.40
C VAL A 60 0.10 2.98 4.38
N GLY A 61 -0.22 1.93 5.14
CA GLY A 61 0.50 0.66 5.11
C GLY A 61 0.52 0.03 3.72
N VAL A 62 -0.65 -0.05 3.06
CA VAL A 62 -0.78 -0.57 1.69
C VAL A 62 0.07 0.22 0.70
N VAL A 63 -0.02 1.56 0.73
CA VAL A 63 0.79 2.43 -0.13
C VAL A 63 2.29 2.21 0.13
N GLY A 64 2.69 2.01 1.38
CA GLY A 64 4.07 1.70 1.75
C GLY A 64 4.58 0.40 1.12
N VAL A 65 3.78 -0.69 1.19
CA VAL A 65 4.13 -1.97 0.53
C VAL A 65 4.26 -1.79 -0.98
N ILE A 66 3.33 -1.09 -1.61
CA ILE A 66 3.34 -0.80 -3.05
C ILE A 66 4.59 0.00 -3.42
N TYR A 67 4.93 1.04 -2.65
CA TYR A 67 6.11 1.86 -2.87
C TYR A 67 7.39 1.01 -2.84
N ILE A 68 7.55 0.15 -1.83
CA ILE A 68 8.71 -0.74 -1.71
C ILE A 68 8.80 -1.67 -2.92
N PHE A 69 7.68 -2.29 -3.30
CA PHE A 69 7.60 -3.21 -4.42
C PHE A 69 7.93 -2.51 -5.75
N TYR A 70 7.39 -1.31 -5.95
CA TYR A 70 7.65 -0.50 -7.13
C TYR A 70 9.13 -0.09 -7.20
N ARG A 71 9.67 0.52 -6.15
CA ARG A 71 11.07 0.99 -6.10
C ARG A 71 12.10 -0.12 -6.28
N ASN A 72 11.80 -1.34 -5.85
CA ASN A 72 12.76 -2.45 -5.90
C ASN A 72 12.64 -3.32 -7.16
N LYS A 73 11.45 -3.38 -7.78
CA LYS A 73 11.18 -4.28 -8.92
C LYS A 73 10.65 -3.54 -10.14
N TYR A 74 9.47 -2.93 -10.05
CA TYR A 74 8.76 -2.40 -11.24
C TYR A 74 9.37 -1.12 -11.81
N GLN A 75 10.10 -0.33 -11.02
CA GLN A 75 10.78 0.86 -11.51
C GLN A 75 11.83 0.53 -12.59
N PHE A 76 12.43 -0.67 -12.57
CA PHE A 76 13.51 -1.05 -13.50
C PHE A 76 13.01 -1.58 -14.85
N SER A 77 11.71 -1.89 -14.98
CA SER A 77 11.11 -2.23 -16.27
C SER A 77 10.64 -1.00 -17.06
N GLY A 78 10.90 0.20 -16.52
CA GLY A 78 10.50 1.53 -17.01
C GLY A 78 10.81 1.83 -18.48
N TRP A 79 10.03 2.73 -19.07
CA TRP A 79 10.41 3.39 -20.33
C TRP A 79 11.46 4.47 -20.08
N TYR A 80 11.43 5.08 -18.90
CA TYR A 80 12.41 6.09 -18.50
C TYR A 80 13.54 5.46 -17.67
N ARG A 81 14.78 5.46 -18.18
CA ARG A 81 15.97 5.03 -17.43
C ARG A 81 16.72 6.25 -16.89
N GLY A 82 16.32 6.72 -15.71
CA GLY A 82 17.02 7.82 -15.03
C GLY A 82 18.38 7.38 -14.47
N LYS A 83 19.40 8.25 -14.54
CA LYS A 83 20.75 7.98 -13.99
C LYS A 83 20.77 7.66 -12.48
N GLN A 84 19.71 8.02 -11.75
CA GLN A 84 19.57 7.80 -10.31
C GLN A 84 18.60 6.66 -9.94
N MET A 85 18.25 5.76 -10.87
CA MET A 85 17.44 4.59 -10.56
C MET A 85 18.26 3.58 -9.72
N GLN A 86 18.07 3.62 -8.41
CA GLN A 86 18.69 2.69 -7.46
C GLN A 86 17.62 2.02 -6.60
N ARG A 87 17.83 0.72 -6.35
CA ARG A 87 17.01 -0.05 -5.41
C ARG A 87 17.20 0.53 -4.02
N LEU A 88 16.17 0.42 -3.19
CA LEU A 88 16.33 0.71 -1.77
C LEU A 88 17.36 -0.27 -1.18
N SER A 89 18.15 0.20 -0.21
CA SER A 89 19.05 -0.69 0.51
C SER A 89 18.26 -1.82 1.19
N LYS A 90 18.90 -2.98 1.42
CA LYS A 90 18.24 -4.10 2.13
C LYS A 90 17.73 -3.67 3.51
N ARG A 91 18.47 -2.81 4.20
CA ARG A 91 18.09 -2.29 5.53
C ARG A 91 16.85 -1.40 5.45
N THR A 92 16.85 -0.42 4.54
CA THR A 92 15.71 0.49 4.34
C THR A 92 14.47 -0.25 3.89
N THR A 93 14.62 -1.21 2.96
CA THR A 93 13.53 -2.07 2.49
C THR A 93 12.89 -2.82 3.65
N ARG A 94 13.68 -3.47 4.51
CA ARG A 94 13.15 -4.21 5.66
C ARG A 94 12.49 -3.31 6.68
N MET A 95 13.09 -2.17 7.00
CA MET A 95 12.52 -1.20 7.96
C MET A 95 11.18 -0.66 7.46
N LEU A 96 11.14 -0.18 6.21
CA LEU A 96 9.89 0.31 5.62
C LEU A 96 8.85 -0.81 5.54
N LEU A 97 9.24 -2.03 5.17
CA LEU A 97 8.31 -3.14 5.10
C LEU A 97 7.70 -3.45 6.47
N CYS A 98 8.52 -3.47 7.54
CA CYS A 98 8.01 -3.68 8.89
C CYS A 98 7.01 -2.59 9.30
N ILE A 99 7.36 -1.32 9.07
CA ILE A 99 6.47 -0.18 9.37
C ILE A 99 5.16 -0.29 8.57
N SER A 100 5.26 -0.57 7.26
CA SER A 100 4.09 -0.72 6.39
C SER A 100 3.18 -1.85 6.84
N LEU A 101 3.73 -3.00 7.23
CA LEU A 101 2.94 -4.13 7.75
C LEU A 101 2.28 -3.78 9.09
N VAL A 102 2.99 -3.12 10.01
CA VAL A 102 2.39 -2.67 11.28
C VAL A 102 1.20 -1.73 11.03
N CYS A 103 1.37 -0.74 10.15
CA CYS A 103 0.28 0.17 9.78
C CYS A 103 -0.88 -0.57 9.12
N MET A 104 -0.59 -1.52 8.23
CA MET A 104 -1.57 -2.32 7.50
C MET A 104 -2.45 -3.18 8.41
N PHE A 105 -1.89 -3.73 9.49
CA PHE A 105 -2.61 -4.58 10.44
C PHE A 105 -3.10 -3.84 11.69
N ALA A 106 -2.90 -2.52 11.78
CA ALA A 106 -3.26 -1.74 12.96
C ALA A 106 -4.76 -1.81 13.29
N LEU A 107 -5.64 -1.73 12.28
CA LEU A 107 -7.09 -1.86 12.48
C LEU A 107 -7.44 -3.24 13.06
N TYR A 108 -6.89 -4.31 12.50
CA TYR A 108 -7.12 -5.68 12.98
C TYR A 108 -6.68 -5.85 14.44
N ALA A 109 -5.50 -5.33 14.78
CA ALA A 109 -4.98 -5.39 16.15
C ALA A 109 -5.89 -4.66 17.16
N VAL A 110 -6.42 -3.48 16.80
CA VAL A 110 -7.32 -2.74 17.70
C VAL A 110 -8.65 -3.45 17.88
N VAL A 111 -9.25 -3.92 16.78
CA VAL A 111 -10.55 -4.61 16.86
C VAL A 111 -10.44 -5.87 17.70
N TRP A 112 -9.36 -6.64 17.55
CA TRP A 112 -9.11 -7.83 18.34
C TRP A 112 -8.81 -7.56 19.83
N LEU A 113 -8.42 -6.33 20.19
CA LEU A 113 -8.21 -5.93 21.59
C LEU A 113 -9.50 -5.40 22.25
N VAL A 114 -10.46 -4.94 21.45
CA VAL A 114 -11.69 -4.29 21.93
C VAL A 114 -12.87 -5.26 21.95
N VAL A 115 -12.91 -6.25 21.04
CA VAL A 115 -13.92 -7.32 20.94
C VAL A 115 -13.45 -8.56 21.68
#